data_AF-A0A7C9EBT9-F1
#
_entry.id   AF-A0A7C9EBT9-F1
#
_cell.length_a   1.000
_cell.length_b   1.000
_cell.length_c   1.000
_cell.angle_alpha   90.00
_cell.angle_beta   90.00
_cell.angle_gamma   90.00
#
_symmetry.space_group_name_H-M   'P 1'
#
loop_
_entity.id
_entity.type
_entity.pdbx_description
1 polymer ?
#
loop_
_entity_poly.entity_id
_entity_poly.type
_entity_poly.pdbx_seq_one_letter_code
_entity_poly.pdbx_strand_id
1 'polypeptide(L)'
;SSKPTSCTVPFPCCLSSDHSLIQSSNFSTMSRLIQARRSLSKFHTLAISGNVRFLSTEPTRPDTGSKVDEAETLLVLGGNGFIGSHVCQEALNHGLSVASLSRSGRSSISEAWADKVHWHQGNLFQPETIKDALDGVTSVVSCVGGFGSNSYMYKINGTANINAIRASAEKGVKRLVYISAADFGLVNYILQGYYKGKRAAETELLTRFPYGGVILRPGFIYGTRRVGSMKLPLGVIGSPLEMILQHAKPLTQVPLVGPLFTPPVRVEAVAKVAVRAATDPVFPPGIVDVHGILRYSGHQKK
;
A
#
# COMPACT_ATOMS: atom_id res chain seq x y z
N SER A 1 56.95 -29.33 -1.58
CA SER A 1 55.83 -28.55 -1.03
C SER A 1 54.95 -28.15 -2.21
N SER A 2 53.67 -28.47 -2.39
CA SER A 2 52.63 -29.10 -1.56
C SER A 2 51.40 -29.36 -2.46
N LYS A 3 50.86 -30.59 -2.41
CA LYS A 3 49.50 -31.13 -2.67
C LYS A 3 48.49 -30.38 -3.58
N PRO A 4 47.60 -31.15 -4.24
CA PRO A 4 46.22 -31.17 -3.74
C PRO A 4 45.66 -32.59 -3.52
N THR A 5 44.81 -32.69 -2.51
CA THR A 5 44.12 -33.87 -1.97
C THR A 5 42.89 -34.24 -2.80
N SER A 6 42.79 -35.50 -3.24
CA SER A 6 41.51 -36.12 -3.64
C SER A 6 40.92 -36.88 -2.45
N CYS A 7 39.61 -36.74 -2.26
CA CYS A 7 38.85 -37.40 -1.21
C CYS A 7 38.53 -38.85 -1.60
N THR A 8 38.92 -39.77 -0.73
CA THR A 8 38.62 -41.20 -0.79
C THR A 8 37.32 -41.50 -0.06
N VAL A 9 36.42 -42.23 -0.73
CA VAL A 9 35.27 -42.93 -0.16
C VAL A 9 35.76 -44.29 0.37
N PRO A 10 35.17 -44.84 1.45
CA PRO A 10 34.56 -46.15 1.28
C PRO A 10 33.27 -46.39 2.12
N PHE A 11 32.31 -47.07 1.50
CA PHE A 11 31.32 -47.96 2.15
C PHE A 11 31.98 -49.34 2.37
N PRO A 12 31.56 -50.22 3.33
CA PRO A 12 30.28 -50.94 3.20
C PRO A 12 29.54 -51.37 4.48
N CYS A 13 28.36 -51.94 4.21
CA CYS A 13 27.28 -52.49 5.03
C CYS A 13 27.62 -53.51 6.14
N CYS A 14 26.72 -53.62 7.13
CA CYS A 14 26.01 -54.83 7.60
C CYS A 14 24.94 -54.41 8.63
N LEU A 15 23.63 -54.50 8.34
CA LEU A 15 22.72 -55.64 8.60
C LEU A 15 22.54 -56.01 10.08
N SER A 16 21.37 -55.69 10.65
CA SER A 16 20.36 -56.66 11.12
C SER A 16 19.54 -56.16 12.33
N SER A 17 18.21 -56.15 12.13
CA SER A 17 17.08 -56.49 13.02
C SER A 17 17.13 -56.19 14.53
N ASP A 18 16.06 -55.53 15.04
CA ASP A 18 15.12 -56.22 15.92
C ASP A 18 13.78 -55.46 16.16
N HIS A 19 12.74 -56.27 16.33
CA HIS A 19 11.32 -55.99 16.54
C HIS A 19 10.99 -55.54 17.99
N SER A 20 10.01 -54.63 18.16
CA SER A 20 9.01 -54.58 19.26
C SER A 20 8.12 -53.33 19.07
N LEU A 21 6.85 -53.41 18.66
CA LEU A 21 5.60 -53.77 19.35
C LEU A 21 5.26 -52.98 20.64
N ILE A 22 4.15 -52.22 20.53
CA ILE A 22 3.11 -51.87 21.53
C ILE A 22 3.41 -50.74 22.53
N GLN A 23 2.69 -49.62 22.44
CA GLN A 23 1.58 -49.31 23.38
C GLN A 23 0.72 -48.10 22.95
N SER A 24 -0.59 -48.30 23.10
CA SER A 24 -1.71 -47.37 22.93
C SER A 24 -1.78 -46.29 24.01
N SER A 25 -2.30 -45.10 23.67
CA SER A 25 -3.24 -44.39 24.56
C SER A 25 -4.09 -43.36 23.80
N ASN A 26 -5.41 -43.59 23.86
CA ASN A 26 -6.45 -42.64 23.53
C ASN A 26 -6.51 -41.57 24.62
N PHE A 27 -6.72 -40.30 24.26
CA PHE A 27 -7.36 -39.34 25.17
C PHE A 27 -8.34 -38.43 24.44
N SER A 28 -9.54 -38.41 25.00
CA SER A 28 -10.79 -37.82 24.56
C SER A 28 -10.94 -36.34 24.91
N THR A 29 -11.62 -35.62 24.01
CA THR A 29 -12.68 -34.60 24.21
C THR A 29 -12.69 -33.74 25.48
N MET A 30 -12.70 -32.41 25.30
CA MET A 30 -13.54 -31.49 26.10
C MET A 30 -13.79 -30.17 25.36
N SER A 31 -15.02 -29.97 24.89
CA SER A 31 -15.58 -28.66 24.51
C SER A 31 -16.07 -27.94 25.77
N ARG A 32 -15.84 -26.62 25.87
CA ARG A 32 -16.57 -25.75 26.81
C ARG A 32 -17.09 -24.51 26.08
N LEU A 33 -18.40 -24.49 25.89
CA LEU A 33 -19.22 -23.31 25.64
C LEU A 33 -19.36 -22.50 26.94
N ILE A 34 -19.21 -21.19 26.88
CA ILE A 34 -19.67 -20.26 27.92
C ILE A 34 -20.63 -19.26 27.28
N GLN A 35 -21.91 -19.42 27.58
CA GLN A 35 -22.93 -18.38 27.44
C GLN A 35 -22.74 -17.36 28.57
N ALA A 36 -22.65 -16.07 28.23
CA ALA A 36 -22.83 -14.98 29.18
C ALA A 36 -24.12 -14.22 28.84
N ARG A 37 -25.05 -14.24 29.80
CA ARG A 37 -26.36 -13.58 29.77
C ARG A 37 -26.23 -12.07 29.94
N ARG A 38 -27.16 -11.35 29.32
CA ARG A 38 -27.45 -9.92 29.47
C ARG A 38 -27.73 -9.54 30.92
N SER A 39 -27.20 -8.39 31.36
CA SER A 39 -27.72 -7.63 32.50
C SER A 39 -27.81 -6.15 32.11
N LEU A 40 -29.05 -5.65 32.02
CA LEU A 40 -29.38 -4.24 31.78
C LEU A 40 -29.65 -3.61 33.15
N SER A 41 -28.82 -2.68 33.60
CA SER A 41 -29.13 -1.83 34.76
C SER A 41 -29.74 -0.50 34.29
N LYS A 42 -31.03 -0.34 34.59
CA LYS A 42 -31.77 0.91 34.52
C LYS A 42 -31.26 1.85 35.61
N PHE A 43 -30.92 3.09 35.28
CA PHE A 43 -30.72 4.14 36.28
C PHE A 43 -31.95 5.05 36.34
N HIS A 44 -32.49 5.17 37.55
CA HIS A 44 -33.63 6.00 37.89
C HIS A 44 -33.22 7.46 38.07
N THR A 45 -34.03 8.35 37.52
CA THR A 45 -34.05 9.79 37.75
C THR A 45 -34.60 10.09 39.15
N LEU A 46 -33.86 10.84 39.97
CA LEU A 46 -34.39 11.52 41.15
C LEU A 46 -33.97 12.99 41.11
N ALA A 47 -34.97 13.85 41.03
CA ALA A 47 -34.84 15.29 41.19
C ALA A 47 -34.90 15.63 42.69
N ILE A 48 -33.93 16.39 43.18
CA ILE A 48 -34.01 17.06 44.48
C ILE A 48 -33.64 18.52 44.28
N SER A 49 -34.62 19.37 44.61
CA SER A 49 -34.55 20.82 44.70
C SER A 49 -33.91 21.24 46.02
N GLY A 50 -32.94 22.16 45.99
CA GLY A 50 -32.34 22.75 47.18
C GLY A 50 -31.47 23.95 46.80
N ASN A 51 -31.83 25.12 47.30
CA ASN A 51 -31.29 26.42 46.92
C ASN A 51 -30.23 26.89 47.95
N VAL A 52 -29.26 27.69 47.47
CA VAL A 52 -28.41 28.65 48.23
C VAL A 52 -27.21 28.10 49.02
N ARG A 53 -25.97 28.37 48.55
CA ARG A 53 -25.09 29.46 49.04
C ARG A 53 -23.74 29.50 48.30
N PHE A 54 -23.33 30.72 47.98
CA PHE A 54 -22.12 31.13 47.28
C PHE A 54 -20.89 30.90 48.17
N LEU A 55 -19.92 30.10 47.72
CA LEU A 55 -18.55 30.10 48.24
C LEU A 55 -17.60 30.05 47.04
N SER A 56 -16.86 31.15 46.89
CA SER A 56 -15.88 31.39 45.84
C SER A 56 -14.68 30.48 46.06
N THR A 57 -14.48 29.50 45.18
CA THR A 57 -13.23 28.78 45.03
C THR A 57 -12.86 28.83 43.56
N GLU A 58 -11.74 29.48 43.24
CA GLU A 58 -11.20 29.51 41.89
C GLU A 58 -11.08 28.09 41.33
N PRO A 59 -11.60 27.80 40.13
CA PRO A 59 -11.40 26.51 39.52
C PRO A 59 -9.99 26.48 38.95
N THR A 60 -9.08 25.82 39.67
CA THR A 60 -7.83 25.31 39.11
C THR A 60 -8.20 24.50 37.87
N ARG A 61 -7.92 25.07 36.69
CA ARG A 61 -8.10 24.37 35.42
C ARG A 61 -7.29 23.08 35.51
N PRO A 62 -7.88 21.90 35.26
CA PRO A 62 -7.06 20.76 34.93
C PRO A 62 -6.33 21.15 33.65
N ASP A 63 -5.00 21.14 33.69
CA ASP A 63 -4.16 21.06 32.50
C ASP A 63 -4.59 19.80 31.75
N THR A 64 -5.62 19.94 30.92
CA THR A 64 -5.84 19.03 29.81
C THR A 64 -4.64 19.25 28.93
N GLY A 65 -3.61 18.44 29.15
CA GLY A 65 -2.50 18.28 28.23
C GLY A 65 -3.11 18.21 26.84
N SER A 66 -2.89 19.27 26.08
CA SER A 66 -3.15 19.29 24.66
C SER A 66 -2.44 18.07 24.11
N LYS A 67 -3.21 17.05 23.75
CA LYS A 67 -2.77 16.16 22.68
C LYS A 67 -2.51 17.13 21.54
N VAL A 68 -1.24 17.43 21.31
CA VAL A 68 -0.81 17.96 20.04
C VAL A 68 -1.29 16.88 19.08
N ASP A 69 -2.38 17.14 18.36
CA ASP A 69 -2.73 16.33 17.21
C ASP A 69 -1.48 16.39 16.34
N GLU A 70 -0.65 15.34 16.39
CA GLU A 70 0.46 15.17 15.46
C GLU A 70 -0.20 15.22 14.09
N ALA A 71 -0.06 16.37 13.42
CA ALA A 71 -0.72 16.60 12.16
C ALA A 71 -0.36 15.45 11.21
N GLU A 72 -1.36 14.66 10.81
CA GLU A 72 -1.13 13.49 9.97
C GLU A 72 -0.44 13.95 8.67
N THR A 73 0.82 13.56 8.55
CA THR A 73 1.66 13.93 7.42
C THR A 73 1.77 12.76 6.48
N LEU A 74 1.23 12.93 5.27
CA LEU A 74 1.24 11.95 4.20
C LEU A 74 2.40 12.24 3.24
N LEU A 75 3.32 11.29 3.10
CA LEU A 75 4.37 11.35 2.07
C LEU A 75 3.94 10.60 0.82
N VAL A 76 3.89 11.31 -0.32
CA VAL A 76 3.60 10.72 -1.63
C VAL A 76 4.89 10.53 -2.42
N LEU A 77 5.28 9.29 -2.66
CA LEU A 77 6.42 8.99 -3.54
C LEU A 77 5.95 9.04 -4.99
N GLY A 78 6.51 9.98 -5.76
CA GLY A 78 6.07 10.22 -7.13
C GLY A 78 4.84 11.13 -7.24
N GLY A 79 4.68 12.12 -6.35
CA GLY A 79 3.56 13.08 -6.37
C GLY A 79 3.48 13.94 -7.65
N ASN A 80 4.57 14.05 -8.42
CA ASN A 80 4.55 14.67 -9.75
C ASN A 80 3.89 13.80 -10.82
N GLY A 81 3.70 12.50 -10.58
CA GLY A 81 3.16 11.54 -11.55
C GLY A 81 1.66 11.64 -11.75
N PHE A 82 1.11 10.84 -12.69
CA PHE A 82 -0.33 10.86 -13.00
C PHE A 82 -1.20 10.48 -11.80
N ILE A 83 -0.91 9.37 -11.12
CA ILE A 83 -1.67 8.93 -9.94
C ILE A 83 -1.27 9.79 -8.73
N GLY A 84 0.03 10.04 -8.57
CA GLY A 84 0.57 10.77 -7.42
C GLY A 84 0.01 12.18 -7.28
N SER A 85 -0.22 12.92 -8.37
CA SER A 85 -0.79 14.26 -8.30
C SER A 85 -2.22 14.25 -7.77
N HIS A 86 -3.02 13.27 -8.20
CA HIS A 86 -4.39 13.08 -7.71
C HIS A 86 -4.41 12.64 -6.24
N VAL A 87 -3.45 11.81 -5.81
CA VAL A 87 -3.29 11.46 -4.39
C VAL A 87 -2.94 12.69 -3.55
N CYS A 88 -1.98 13.52 -3.98
CA CYS A 88 -1.63 14.75 -3.28
C CYS A 88 -2.83 15.70 -3.15
N GLN A 89 -3.56 15.91 -4.25
CA GLN A 89 -4.73 16.78 -4.27
C GLN A 89 -5.84 16.25 -3.36
N GLU A 90 -6.15 14.95 -3.43
CA GLU A 90 -7.14 14.31 -2.55
C GLU A 90 -6.73 14.41 -1.09
N ALA A 91 -5.46 14.18 -0.76
CA ALA A 91 -4.95 14.29 0.61
C ALA A 91 -5.08 15.71 1.17
N LEU A 92 -4.75 16.74 0.38
CA LEU A 92 -4.95 18.14 0.76
C LEU A 92 -6.43 18.47 0.99
N ASN A 93 -7.33 17.92 0.17
CA ASN A 93 -8.77 18.11 0.34
C ASN A 93 -9.32 17.47 1.63
N HIS A 94 -8.60 16.49 2.19
CA HIS A 94 -8.90 15.87 3.49
C HIS A 94 -8.24 16.60 4.66
N GLY A 95 -7.58 17.74 4.42
CA GLY A 95 -6.94 18.56 5.45
C GLY A 95 -5.61 18.01 5.97
N LEU A 96 -5.00 17.06 5.25
CA LEU A 96 -3.72 16.46 5.64
C LEU A 96 -2.56 17.40 5.30
N SER A 97 -1.48 17.29 6.08
CA SER A 97 -0.18 17.81 5.65
C SER A 97 0.40 16.87 4.60
N VAL A 98 0.80 17.40 3.43
CA VAL A 98 1.24 16.58 2.31
C VAL A 98 2.68 16.93 1.94
N ALA A 99 3.53 15.90 1.95
CA ALA A 99 4.87 15.95 1.41
C ALA A 99 4.96 15.06 0.17
N SER A 100 5.85 15.39 -0.76
CA SER A 100 6.11 14.55 -1.93
C SER A 100 7.60 14.46 -2.22
N LEU A 101 8.09 13.25 -2.42
CA LEU A 101 9.47 12.98 -2.83
C LEU A 101 9.56 12.84 -4.35
N SER A 102 10.47 13.58 -4.97
CA SER A 102 10.77 13.46 -6.40
C SER A 102 12.24 13.76 -6.70
N ARG A 103 12.72 13.32 -7.87
CA ARG A 103 14.12 13.55 -8.28
C ARG A 103 14.48 15.03 -8.42
N SER A 104 13.54 15.87 -8.79
CA SER A 104 13.74 17.31 -8.96
C SER A 104 13.53 18.11 -7.67
N GLY A 105 12.83 17.56 -6.68
CA GLY A 105 12.42 18.29 -5.48
C GLY A 105 11.49 19.48 -5.74
N ARG A 106 10.87 19.55 -6.92
CA ARG A 106 9.98 20.65 -7.32
C ARG A 106 8.72 20.09 -7.96
N SER A 107 7.61 20.80 -7.79
CA SER A 107 6.39 20.51 -8.53
C SER A 107 6.59 20.79 -10.01
N SER A 108 6.13 19.89 -10.88
CA SER A 108 5.92 20.16 -12.31
C SER A 108 4.48 20.59 -12.61
N ILE A 109 3.65 20.79 -11.57
CA ILE A 109 2.22 21.05 -11.67
C ILE A 109 1.98 22.55 -11.48
N SER A 110 1.29 23.18 -12.44
CA SER A 110 1.02 24.62 -12.46
C SER A 110 -0.32 25.01 -11.82
N GLU A 111 -0.73 24.30 -10.77
CA GLU A 111 -2.01 24.53 -10.07
C GLU A 111 -1.75 25.03 -8.65
N ALA A 112 -2.55 25.98 -8.15
CA ALA A 112 -2.33 26.65 -6.86
C ALA A 112 -2.32 25.71 -5.64
N TRP A 113 -2.91 24.52 -5.74
CA TRP A 113 -2.84 23.53 -4.65
C TRP A 113 -1.45 22.91 -4.52
N ALA A 114 -0.63 22.90 -5.59
CA ALA A 114 0.70 22.29 -5.57
C ALA A 114 1.68 23.07 -4.68
N ASP A 115 1.43 24.36 -4.47
CA ASP A 115 2.20 25.22 -3.55
C ASP A 115 1.98 24.84 -2.07
N LYS A 116 0.89 24.10 -1.78
CA LYS A 116 0.61 23.58 -0.44
C LYS A 116 1.29 22.24 -0.15
N VAL A 117 1.96 21.64 -1.14
CA VAL A 117 2.70 20.38 -0.98
C VAL A 117 4.15 20.69 -0.65
N HIS A 118 4.71 20.03 0.36
CA HIS A 118 6.13 20.09 0.67
C HIS A 118 6.92 19.19 -0.29
N TRP A 119 7.69 19.78 -1.21
CA TRP A 119 8.44 19.04 -2.22
C TRP A 119 9.86 18.74 -1.74
N HIS A 120 10.17 17.46 -1.56
CA HIS A 120 11.50 16.99 -1.20
C HIS A 120 12.24 16.45 -2.42
N GLN A 121 13.53 16.79 -2.52
CA GLN A 121 14.41 16.18 -3.49
C GLN A 121 14.94 14.85 -2.97
N GLY A 122 14.82 13.80 -3.77
CA GLY A 122 15.44 12.52 -3.43
C GLY A 122 15.34 11.49 -4.53
N ASN A 123 16.08 10.40 -4.35
CA ASN A 123 16.19 9.31 -5.29
C ASN A 123 15.92 7.98 -4.59
N LEU A 124 14.90 7.26 -5.01
CA LEU A 124 14.53 5.97 -4.40
C LEU A 124 15.62 4.88 -4.56
N PHE A 125 16.58 5.06 -5.48
CA PHE A 125 17.76 4.19 -5.57
C PHE A 125 18.84 4.50 -4.53
N GLN A 126 18.72 5.61 -3.81
CA GLN A 126 19.65 6.08 -2.78
C GLN A 126 18.88 6.23 -1.46
N PRO A 127 18.80 5.17 -0.64
CA PRO A 127 17.99 5.14 0.59
C PRO A 127 18.22 6.32 1.54
N GLU A 128 19.47 6.81 1.63
CA GLU A 128 19.81 7.97 2.46
C GLU A 128 19.00 9.22 2.10
N THR A 129 18.73 9.45 0.81
CA THR A 129 17.96 10.61 0.34
C THR A 129 16.45 10.50 0.61
N ILE A 130 15.98 9.33 1.05
CA ILE A 130 14.57 9.10 1.40
C ILE A 130 14.34 9.43 2.88
N LYS A 131 15.36 9.22 3.73
CA LYS A 131 15.24 9.30 5.20
C LYS A 131 14.79 10.68 5.67
N ASP A 132 15.32 11.74 5.09
CA ASP A 132 14.98 13.12 5.46
C ASP A 132 13.52 13.47 5.14
N ALA A 133 12.99 12.89 4.06
CA ALA A 133 11.59 13.10 3.67
C ALA A 133 10.59 12.28 4.52
N LEU A 134 11.08 11.36 5.35
CA LEU A 134 10.28 10.51 6.23
C LEU A 134 10.17 11.05 7.65
N ASP A 135 10.87 12.15 7.97
CA ASP A 135 10.83 12.73 9.32
C ASP A 135 9.44 13.30 9.63
N GLY A 136 8.83 12.83 10.71
CA GLY A 136 7.47 13.22 11.11
C GLY A 136 6.35 12.65 10.23
N VAL A 137 6.66 11.76 9.28
CA VAL A 137 5.65 11.15 8.38
C VAL A 137 4.91 10.03 9.09
N THR A 138 3.58 10.11 9.10
CA THR A 138 2.71 9.09 9.70
C THR A 138 2.38 7.97 8.72
N SER A 139 2.19 8.34 7.45
CA SER A 139 1.75 7.44 6.37
C SER A 139 2.44 7.74 5.04
N VAL A 140 2.69 6.70 4.23
CA VAL A 140 3.34 6.81 2.92
C VAL A 140 2.45 6.23 1.82
N VAL A 141 2.35 6.91 0.68
CA VAL A 141 1.74 6.37 -0.55
C VAL A 141 2.78 6.32 -1.65
N SER A 142 3.14 5.13 -2.11
CA SER A 142 4.02 4.98 -3.27
C SER A 142 3.26 4.83 -4.58
N CYS A 143 3.38 5.85 -5.42
CA CYS A 143 2.87 5.89 -6.79
C CYS A 143 3.99 5.69 -7.83
N VAL A 144 5.17 5.23 -7.40
CA VAL A 144 6.33 5.10 -8.29
C VAL A 144 6.18 3.89 -9.20
N GLY A 145 6.23 4.18 -10.50
CA GLY A 145 6.27 3.18 -11.55
C GLY A 145 6.79 3.79 -12.85
N GLY A 146 7.31 2.93 -13.72
CA GLY A 146 7.87 3.34 -15.00
C GLY A 146 7.87 2.20 -16.01
N PHE A 147 7.85 2.58 -17.28
CA PHE A 147 7.90 1.69 -18.44
C PHE A 147 9.20 1.92 -19.20
N GLY A 148 9.73 0.88 -19.86
CA GLY A 148 11.00 0.93 -20.58
C GLY A 148 11.53 -0.48 -20.82
N SER A 149 12.85 -0.65 -20.80
CA SER A 149 13.46 -1.98 -20.90
C SER A 149 13.04 -2.87 -19.72
N ASN A 150 13.06 -4.19 -19.90
CA ASN A 150 12.68 -5.14 -18.86
C ASN A 150 13.50 -4.94 -17.55
N SER A 151 14.81 -4.74 -17.68
CA SER A 151 15.70 -4.47 -16.54
C SER A 151 15.41 -3.13 -15.87
N TYR A 152 15.11 -2.09 -16.63
CA TYR A 152 14.69 -0.80 -16.08
C TYR A 152 13.37 -0.92 -15.33
N MET A 153 12.38 -1.59 -15.92
CA MET A 153 11.08 -1.83 -15.29
C MET A 153 11.22 -2.59 -13.97
N TYR A 154 12.06 -3.62 -13.91
CA TYR A 154 12.32 -4.33 -12.65
C TYR A 154 12.92 -3.41 -11.59
N LYS A 155 13.92 -2.60 -11.97
CA LYS A 155 14.58 -1.66 -11.04
C LYS A 155 13.62 -0.60 -10.51
N ILE A 156 12.86 0.06 -11.38
CA ILE A 156 11.98 1.17 -10.97
C ILE A 156 10.70 0.68 -10.28
N ASN A 157 10.11 -0.44 -10.70
CA ASN A 157 8.88 -0.95 -10.10
C ASN A 157 9.17 -1.83 -8.86
N GLY A 158 10.31 -2.51 -8.81
CA GLY A 158 10.74 -3.34 -7.68
C GLY A 158 11.73 -2.63 -6.78
N THR A 159 13.01 -2.59 -7.17
CA THR A 159 14.12 -2.13 -6.31
C THR A 159 13.89 -0.76 -5.67
N ALA A 160 13.44 0.24 -6.45
CA ALA A 160 13.15 1.57 -5.92
C ALA A 160 12.06 1.56 -4.84
N ASN A 161 10.99 0.80 -5.06
CA ASN A 161 9.89 0.68 -4.09
C ASN A 161 10.30 -0.13 -2.85
N ILE A 162 11.08 -1.20 -3.02
CA ILE A 162 11.63 -2.00 -1.91
C ILE A 162 12.49 -1.11 -1.00
N ASN A 163 13.36 -0.28 -1.57
CA ASN A 163 14.17 0.66 -0.81
C ASN A 163 13.32 1.65 -0.01
N ALA A 164 12.29 2.20 -0.65
CA ALA A 164 11.38 3.12 0.02
C ALA A 164 10.58 2.46 1.15
N ILE A 165 10.10 1.22 0.95
CA ILE A 165 9.41 0.42 1.97
C ILE A 165 10.33 0.19 3.17
N ARG A 166 11.59 -0.20 2.93
CA ARG A 166 12.58 -0.44 3.99
C ARG A 166 12.89 0.84 4.77
N ALA A 167 13.17 1.94 4.08
CA ALA A 167 13.42 3.24 4.71
C ALA A 167 12.21 3.70 5.55
N SER A 168 10.99 3.51 5.04
CA SER A 168 9.76 3.84 5.76
C SER A 168 9.59 2.99 7.03
N ALA A 169 9.89 1.69 6.94
CA ALA A 169 9.81 0.79 8.10
C ALA A 169 10.86 1.14 9.16
N GLU A 170 12.09 1.47 8.75
CA GLU A 170 13.18 1.90 9.65
C GLU A 170 12.85 3.20 10.38
N LYS A 171 12.12 4.11 9.73
CA LYS A 171 11.66 5.38 10.32
C LYS A 171 10.39 5.25 11.18
N GLY A 172 9.78 4.07 11.24
CA GLY A 172 8.60 3.82 12.08
C GLY A 172 7.28 4.35 11.50
N VAL A 173 7.20 4.49 10.17
CA VAL A 173 5.92 4.82 9.49
C VAL A 173 4.85 3.81 9.88
N LYS A 174 3.63 4.26 10.17
CA LYS A 174 2.55 3.40 10.67
C LYS A 174 1.83 2.67 9.53
N ARG A 175 1.61 3.36 8.40
CA ARG A 175 0.88 2.83 7.25
C ARG A 175 1.59 3.13 5.95
N LEU A 176 1.62 2.15 5.04
CA LEU A 176 2.19 2.32 3.72
C LEU A 176 1.26 1.72 2.66
N VAL A 177 0.86 2.56 1.71
CA VAL A 177 0.02 2.18 0.59
C VAL A 177 0.87 2.10 -0.67
N TYR A 178 0.84 0.97 -1.36
CA TYR A 178 1.55 0.76 -2.62
C TYR A 178 0.59 0.60 -3.78
N ILE A 179 0.77 1.43 -4.82
CA ILE A 179 0.01 1.32 -6.06
C ILE A 179 0.73 0.33 -6.99
N SER A 180 0.19 -0.88 -7.03
CA SER A 180 0.64 -1.98 -7.89
C SER A 180 -0.15 -2.02 -9.20
N ALA A 181 -0.33 -3.21 -9.79
CA ALA A 181 -1.14 -3.45 -10.97
C ALA A 181 -1.83 -4.82 -10.90
N ALA A 182 -3.01 -4.90 -11.50
CA ALA A 182 -3.68 -6.17 -11.77
C ALA A 182 -2.91 -6.97 -12.84
N ASP A 183 -2.89 -8.30 -12.69
CA ASP A 183 -2.28 -9.19 -13.67
C ASP A 183 -3.17 -9.31 -14.91
N PHE A 184 -2.67 -8.79 -16.03
CA PHE A 184 -3.30 -8.99 -17.32
C PHE A 184 -2.51 -10.10 -18.03
N GLY A 185 -2.98 -11.34 -17.93
CA GLY A 185 -2.24 -12.57 -18.28
C GLY A 185 -1.27 -12.45 -19.47
N LEU A 186 -1.75 -12.06 -20.66
CA LEU A 186 -0.91 -11.95 -21.86
C LEU A 186 0.12 -10.81 -21.80
N VAL A 187 -0.24 -9.70 -21.15
CA VAL A 187 0.63 -8.52 -20.99
C VAL A 187 1.78 -8.82 -20.02
N ASN A 188 1.60 -9.78 -19.09
CA ASN A 188 2.66 -10.23 -18.20
C ASN A 188 3.86 -10.81 -18.97
N TYR A 189 3.62 -11.49 -20.10
CA TYR A 189 4.70 -12.01 -20.93
C TYR A 189 5.52 -10.91 -21.61
N ILE A 190 4.88 -9.80 -21.97
CA ILE A 190 5.55 -8.67 -22.63
C ILE A 190 6.25 -7.77 -21.59
N LEU A 191 5.62 -7.57 -20.43
CA LEU A 191 6.07 -6.69 -19.37
C LEU A 191 6.58 -7.46 -18.14
N GLN A 192 7.31 -8.57 -18.32
CA GLN A 192 7.73 -9.41 -17.20
C GLN A 192 8.50 -8.63 -16.11
N GLY A 193 9.40 -7.72 -16.50
CA GLY A 193 10.17 -6.92 -15.54
C GLY A 193 9.30 -5.99 -14.71
N TYR A 194 8.22 -5.46 -15.29
CA TYR A 194 7.25 -4.63 -14.60
C TYR A 194 6.53 -5.42 -13.52
N TYR A 195 5.91 -6.55 -13.89
CA TYR A 195 5.15 -7.38 -12.97
C TYR A 195 6.02 -8.03 -11.91
N LYS A 196 7.18 -8.60 -12.28
CA LYS A 196 8.15 -9.15 -11.32
C LYS A 196 8.60 -8.09 -10.32
N GLY A 197 8.88 -6.86 -10.78
CA GLY A 197 9.23 -5.74 -9.91
C GLY A 197 8.09 -5.38 -8.96
N LYS A 198 6.87 -5.17 -9.47
CA LYS A 198 5.67 -4.90 -8.66
C LYS A 198 5.44 -5.98 -7.60
N ARG A 199 5.48 -7.26 -7.99
CA ARG A 199 5.30 -8.41 -7.07
C ARG A 199 6.39 -8.49 -6.01
N ALA A 200 7.64 -8.21 -6.35
CA ALA A 200 8.72 -8.17 -5.36
C ALA A 200 8.52 -7.05 -4.32
N ALA A 201 8.07 -5.87 -4.74
CA ALA A 201 7.73 -4.77 -3.83
C ALA A 201 6.52 -5.10 -2.95
N GLU A 202 5.50 -5.79 -3.48
CA GLU A 202 4.36 -6.28 -2.69
C GLU A 202 4.79 -7.23 -1.57
N THR A 203 5.65 -8.20 -1.88
CA THR A 203 6.17 -9.14 -0.88
C THR A 203 6.93 -8.42 0.23
N GLU A 204 7.81 -7.47 -0.13
CA GLU A 204 8.53 -6.68 0.88
C GLU A 204 7.56 -5.85 1.72
N LEU A 205 6.55 -5.22 1.11
CA LEU A 205 5.56 -4.43 1.84
C LEU A 205 4.81 -5.27 2.88
N LEU A 206 4.29 -6.43 2.49
CA LEU A 206 3.57 -7.32 3.40
C LEU A 206 4.48 -7.87 4.52
N THR A 207 5.77 -8.03 4.23
CA THR A 207 6.75 -8.48 5.23
C THR A 207 7.07 -7.38 6.25
N ARG A 208 7.24 -6.14 5.79
CA ARG A 208 7.66 -5.01 6.64
C ARG A 208 6.49 -4.32 7.35
N PHE A 209 5.29 -4.35 6.76
CA PHE A 209 4.09 -3.72 7.27
C PHE A 209 2.93 -4.72 7.41
N PRO A 210 3.03 -5.75 8.26
CA PRO A 210 1.98 -6.77 8.39
C PRO A 210 0.62 -6.20 8.82
N TYR A 211 0.62 -5.11 9.59
CA TYR A 211 -0.61 -4.49 10.13
C TYR A 211 -0.99 -3.16 9.45
N GLY A 212 -0.09 -2.57 8.65
CA GLY A 212 -0.27 -1.23 8.05
C GLY A 212 -0.02 -1.18 6.54
N GLY A 213 0.33 -2.30 5.92
CA GLY A 213 0.64 -2.38 4.50
C GLY A 213 -0.60 -2.61 3.67
N VAL A 214 -0.90 -1.71 2.73
CA VAL A 214 -2.02 -1.85 1.79
C VAL A 214 -1.50 -1.83 0.36
N ILE A 215 -1.90 -2.81 -0.43
CA ILE A 215 -1.54 -2.92 -1.84
C ILE A 215 -2.79 -2.69 -2.67
N LEU A 216 -2.81 -1.64 -3.49
CA LEU A 216 -3.86 -1.43 -4.48
C LEU A 216 -3.42 -2.06 -5.79
N ARG A 217 -4.20 -2.99 -6.34
CA ARG A 217 -4.02 -3.59 -7.67
C ARG A 217 -5.09 -3.07 -8.63
N PRO A 218 -4.98 -1.81 -9.09
CA PRO A 218 -5.93 -1.26 -10.04
C PRO A 218 -5.83 -1.97 -11.40
N GLY A 219 -6.94 -1.93 -12.13
CA GLY A 219 -7.00 -2.30 -13.53
C GLY A 219 -6.45 -1.18 -14.41
N PHE A 220 -6.98 -1.04 -15.61
CA PHE A 220 -6.61 0.08 -16.47
C PHE A 220 -7.05 1.41 -15.85
N ILE A 221 -6.09 2.29 -15.55
CA ILE A 221 -6.38 3.60 -14.94
C ILE A 221 -6.56 4.64 -16.04
N TYR A 222 -7.68 5.34 -16.02
CA TYR A 222 -7.97 6.42 -16.96
C TYR A 222 -8.33 7.72 -16.23
N GLY A 223 -8.16 8.84 -16.93
CA GLY A 223 -8.41 10.17 -16.41
C GLY A 223 -7.61 11.22 -17.17
N THR A 224 -7.74 12.47 -16.74
CA THR A 224 -7.04 13.60 -17.36
C THR A 224 -5.89 14.06 -16.49
N ARG A 225 -4.72 14.27 -17.11
CA ARG A 225 -3.61 15.02 -16.49
C ARG A 225 -3.49 16.37 -17.17
N ARG A 226 -3.45 17.45 -16.40
CA ARG A 226 -3.08 18.76 -16.92
C ARG A 226 -1.57 18.91 -16.79
N VAL A 227 -0.88 19.12 -17.91
CA VAL A 227 0.55 19.46 -17.92
C VAL A 227 0.65 20.81 -18.62
N GLY A 228 0.84 21.88 -17.85
CA GLY A 228 0.68 23.25 -18.34
C GLY A 228 -0.77 23.53 -18.79
N SER A 229 -0.95 24.10 -19.98
CA SER A 229 -2.27 24.41 -20.56
C SER A 229 -2.96 23.23 -21.25
N MET A 230 -2.28 22.08 -21.42
CA MET A 230 -2.80 20.93 -22.16
C MET A 230 -3.37 19.84 -21.24
N LYS A 231 -4.62 19.42 -21.53
CA LYS A 231 -5.25 18.23 -20.94
C LYS A 231 -4.80 17.01 -21.74
N LEU A 232 -3.87 16.22 -21.19
CA LEU A 232 -3.48 14.95 -21.77
C LEU A 232 -4.37 13.85 -21.19
N PRO A 233 -5.30 13.25 -21.97
CA PRO A 233 -5.95 12.00 -21.58
C PRO A 233 -4.90 10.88 -21.72
N LEU A 234 -4.14 10.64 -20.66
CA LEU A 234 -3.12 9.58 -20.64
C LEU A 234 -3.71 8.16 -20.70
N GLY A 235 -5.04 8.02 -20.75
CA GLY A 235 -5.72 6.77 -21.11
C GLY A 235 -5.51 6.32 -22.56
N VAL A 236 -4.96 7.18 -23.44
CA VAL A 236 -4.74 6.81 -24.85
C VAL A 236 -3.30 6.33 -25.11
N ILE A 237 -2.29 6.87 -24.41
CA ILE A 237 -0.87 6.58 -24.72
C ILE A 237 -0.39 5.20 -24.22
N GLY A 238 -1.15 4.53 -23.36
CA GLY A 238 -0.74 3.27 -22.73
C GLY A 238 -1.82 2.20 -22.72
N SER A 239 -2.82 2.28 -23.60
CA SER A 239 -3.80 1.21 -23.69
C SER A 239 -3.06 -0.08 -24.04
N PRO A 240 -3.16 -1.15 -23.21
CA PRO A 240 -2.57 -2.43 -23.57
C PRO A 240 -3.06 -2.89 -24.93
N LEU A 241 -4.28 -2.47 -25.32
CA LEU A 241 -4.89 -2.77 -26.60
C LEU A 241 -4.09 -2.26 -27.80
N GLU A 242 -3.53 -1.05 -27.76
CA GLU A 242 -2.75 -0.51 -28.88
C GLU A 242 -1.38 -1.18 -28.98
N MET A 243 -0.78 -1.52 -27.84
CA MET A 243 0.46 -2.30 -27.78
C MET A 243 0.24 -3.77 -28.21
N ILE A 244 -0.92 -4.35 -27.87
CA ILE A 244 -1.39 -5.66 -28.33
C ILE A 244 -1.65 -5.60 -29.83
N LEU A 245 -2.35 -4.59 -30.35
CA LEU A 245 -2.67 -4.43 -31.77
C LEU A 245 -1.42 -4.30 -32.63
N GLN A 246 -0.42 -3.54 -32.19
CA GLN A 246 0.84 -3.39 -32.92
C GLN A 246 1.68 -4.69 -32.95
N HIS A 247 1.51 -5.60 -31.99
CA HIS A 247 2.22 -6.88 -31.92
C HIS A 247 1.34 -8.10 -32.24
N ALA A 248 0.06 -7.89 -32.53
CA ALA A 248 -0.88 -8.95 -32.86
C ALA A 248 -0.78 -9.27 -34.35
N LYS A 249 -0.05 -10.35 -34.67
CA LYS A 249 -0.43 -11.20 -35.80
C LYS A 249 -1.88 -11.66 -35.59
N PRO A 250 -2.65 -12.02 -36.64
CA PRO A 250 -4.05 -12.41 -36.50
C PRO A 250 -4.13 -13.68 -35.62
N LEU A 251 -4.35 -13.48 -34.32
CA LEU A 251 -4.34 -14.53 -33.31
C LEU A 251 -5.76 -15.10 -33.19
N THR A 252 -6.07 -16.05 -34.07
CA THR A 252 -7.34 -16.79 -34.10
C THR A 252 -7.48 -17.87 -33.02
N GLN A 253 -6.52 -18.03 -32.09
CA GLN A 253 -6.48 -19.21 -31.20
C GLN A 253 -6.01 -18.95 -29.74
N VAL A 254 -6.24 -17.79 -29.14
CA VAL A 254 -5.80 -17.57 -27.75
C VAL A 254 -6.97 -17.19 -26.84
N PRO A 255 -7.13 -17.83 -25.65
CA PRO A 255 -8.23 -17.55 -24.73
C PRO A 255 -8.14 -16.11 -24.22
N LEU A 256 -8.97 -15.25 -24.82
CA LEU A 256 -9.04 -13.80 -24.62
C LEU A 256 -9.75 -13.41 -23.29
N VAL A 257 -9.61 -14.21 -22.24
CA VAL A 257 -10.50 -14.16 -21.06
C VAL A 257 -9.98 -13.26 -19.94
N GLY A 258 -8.72 -12.83 -19.97
CA GLY A 258 -8.12 -12.03 -18.88
C GLY A 258 -8.28 -10.50 -19.00
N PRO A 259 -7.81 -9.87 -20.10
CA PRO A 259 -7.75 -8.41 -20.19
C PRO A 259 -9.08 -7.72 -20.46
N LEU A 260 -10.06 -8.44 -21.01
CA LEU A 260 -11.34 -7.85 -21.44
C LEU A 260 -12.33 -7.62 -20.28
N PHE A 261 -12.19 -8.37 -19.17
CA PHE A 261 -13.17 -8.38 -18.08
C PHE A 261 -12.77 -7.55 -16.86
N THR A 262 -11.55 -7.00 -16.83
CA THR A 262 -11.12 -6.16 -15.72
C THR A 262 -11.61 -4.72 -15.93
N PRO A 263 -12.51 -4.21 -15.08
CA PRO A 263 -13.13 -2.91 -15.34
C PRO A 263 -12.07 -1.79 -15.25
N PRO A 264 -12.13 -0.79 -16.13
CA PRO A 264 -11.27 0.37 -16.03
C PRO A 264 -11.62 1.16 -14.75
N VAL A 265 -10.62 1.78 -14.14
CA VAL A 265 -10.77 2.54 -12.89
C VAL A 265 -10.37 3.99 -13.12
N ARG A 266 -11.20 4.92 -12.63
CA ARG A 266 -10.87 6.35 -12.65
C ARG A 266 -9.70 6.65 -11.72
N VAL A 267 -8.77 7.50 -12.16
CA VAL A 267 -7.62 7.91 -11.33
C VAL A 267 -8.08 8.53 -9.99
N GLU A 268 -9.18 9.28 -9.99
CA GLU A 268 -9.76 9.88 -8.78
C GLU A 268 -10.23 8.80 -7.80
N ALA A 269 -10.75 7.67 -8.30
CA ALA A 269 -11.16 6.55 -7.46
C ALA A 269 -9.96 5.86 -6.82
N VAL A 270 -8.86 5.68 -7.56
CA VAL A 270 -7.61 5.13 -7.02
C VAL A 270 -7.03 6.07 -5.95
N ALA A 271 -7.01 7.38 -6.22
CA ALA A 271 -6.49 8.37 -5.29
C ALA A 271 -7.30 8.42 -3.98
N LYS A 272 -8.64 8.46 -4.08
CA LYS A 272 -9.54 8.41 -2.92
C LYS A 272 -9.32 7.18 -2.06
N VAL A 273 -9.21 6.00 -2.68
CA VAL A 273 -8.96 4.75 -1.94
C VAL A 273 -7.56 4.73 -1.34
N ALA A 274 -6.56 5.29 -2.04
CA ALA A 274 -5.19 5.37 -1.52
C ALA A 274 -5.09 6.27 -0.29
N VAL A 275 -5.69 7.47 -0.32
CA VAL A 275 -5.72 8.39 0.82
C VAL A 275 -6.48 7.76 1.98
N ARG A 276 -7.68 7.20 1.73
CA ARG A 276 -8.44 6.49 2.77
C ARG A 276 -7.65 5.33 3.37
N ALA A 277 -6.98 4.53 2.55
CA ALA A 277 -6.16 3.43 3.04
C ALA A 277 -4.95 3.90 3.86
N ALA A 278 -4.45 5.11 3.63
CA ALA A 278 -3.33 5.69 4.36
C ALA A 278 -3.73 6.33 5.69
N THR A 279 -4.96 6.82 5.83
CA THR A 279 -5.41 7.56 7.03
C THR A 279 -6.43 6.82 7.89
N ASP A 280 -7.32 6.03 7.30
CA ASP A 280 -8.38 5.33 8.03
C ASP A 280 -7.79 4.14 8.80
N PRO A 281 -7.76 4.17 10.15
CA PRO A 281 -7.19 3.08 10.96
C PRO A 281 -8.01 1.79 10.85
N VAL A 282 -9.27 1.88 10.43
CA VAL A 282 -10.17 0.72 10.24
C VAL A 282 -9.96 0.09 8.86
N PHE A 283 -9.25 0.75 7.95
CA PHE A 283 -9.02 0.21 6.62
C PHE A 283 -8.10 -1.02 6.70
N PRO A 284 -8.55 -2.20 6.22
CA PRO A 284 -7.83 -3.46 6.43
C PRO A 284 -6.50 -3.48 5.67
N PRO A 285 -5.42 -4.01 6.29
CA PRO A 285 -4.17 -4.27 5.58
C PRO A 285 -4.36 -5.40 4.55
N GLY A 286 -3.43 -5.47 3.59
CA GLY A 286 -3.40 -6.51 2.56
C GLY A 286 -3.68 -5.99 1.15
N ILE A 287 -4.13 -6.88 0.28
CA ILE A 287 -4.32 -6.61 -1.15
C ILE A 287 -5.76 -6.21 -1.44
N VAL A 288 -5.93 -5.06 -2.09
CA VAL A 288 -7.21 -4.57 -2.61
C VAL A 288 -7.16 -4.67 -4.13
N ASP A 289 -7.98 -5.55 -4.68
CA ASP A 289 -8.12 -5.72 -6.12
C ASP A 289 -8.96 -4.62 -6.77
N VAL A 290 -9.13 -4.71 -8.09
CA VAL A 290 -9.91 -3.74 -8.88
C VAL A 290 -11.33 -3.57 -8.33
N HIS A 291 -11.99 -4.66 -7.92
CA HIS A 291 -13.35 -4.61 -7.41
C HIS A 291 -13.42 -3.99 -6.01
N GLY A 292 -12.42 -4.27 -5.17
CA GLY A 292 -12.24 -3.60 -3.88
C GLY A 292 -12.06 -2.10 -4.04
N ILE A 293 -11.23 -1.65 -5.00
CA ILE A 293 -11.04 -0.22 -5.27
C ILE A 293 -12.36 0.44 -5.69
N LEU A 294 -13.12 -0.18 -6.59
CA LEU A 294 -14.43 0.34 -7.01
C LEU A 294 -15.41 0.43 -5.83
N ARG A 295 -15.46 -0.61 -4.99
CA ARG A 295 -16.29 -0.64 -3.78
C ARG A 295 -15.92 0.46 -2.79
N TYR A 296 -14.64 0.60 -2.45
CA TYR A 296 -14.17 1.59 -1.48
C TYR A 296 -14.24 3.02 -2.01
N SER A 297 -14.18 3.23 -3.32
CA SER A 297 -14.33 4.55 -3.94
C SER A 297 -15.76 5.11 -3.82
N GLY A 298 -16.76 4.26 -3.57
CA GLY A 298 -18.17 4.63 -3.53
C GLY A 298 -18.84 4.68 -4.91
N HIS A 299 -18.27 4.04 -5.94
CA HIS A 299 -18.99 3.79 -7.20
C HIS A 299 -20.05 2.70 -6.97
N GLN A 300 -21.14 3.04 -6.29
CA GLN A 300 -22.44 2.48 -6.64
C GLN A 300 -22.76 3.04 -8.03
N LYS A 301 -22.92 2.15 -9.02
CA LYS A 301 -23.37 2.52 -10.36
C LYS A 301 -24.62 3.40 -10.21
N LYS A 302 -24.54 4.66 -10.62
CA LYS A 302 -25.72 5.36 -11.10
C LYS A 302 -25.97 4.92 -12.53
#